data_AF-A0AAW5MPM0-F1
#
_entry.id   AF-A0AAW5MPM0-F1
#
_cell.length_a   1.000
_cell.length_b   1.000
_cell.length_c   1.000
_cell.angle_alpha   90.00
_cell.angle_beta   90.00
_cell.angle_gamma   90.00
#
_symmetry.space_group_name_H-M   'P 1'
#
loop_
_entity.id
_entity.type
_entity.pdbx_description
1 polymer ?
#
loop_
_entity_poly.entity_id
_entity_poly.type
_entity_poly.pdbx_seq_one_letter_code
_entity_poly.pdbx_strand_id
1 'polypeptide(L)'
;MELCTHLSYRRSLSPGKAVFFYKTAESDFVPLRIEVAKINGQKCGYTEGFDANLKPKNIERHELAYSNPQTIEVCYVPPNVDELHCRFSLRVEANSMQPSVCSNPEVLRVMARLAQAYQRLGGYNELARRYCIFRPI
;
A
#
# COMPACT_ATOMS: atom_id res chain seq x y z
N MET A 1 2.10 7.77 34.26
CA MET A 1 1.19 6.74 33.73
C MET A 1 2.07 5.70 33.08
N GLU A 2 2.15 4.51 33.67
CA GLU A 2 2.99 3.43 33.12
C GLU A 2 2.30 2.80 31.91
N LEU A 3 3.12 2.33 30.96
CA LEU A 3 2.64 1.61 29.79
C LEU A 3 2.10 0.23 30.23
N CYS A 4 0.92 -0.13 29.72
CA CYS A 4 0.37 -1.47 29.94
C CYS A 4 1.24 -2.53 29.25
N THR A 5 1.35 -3.70 29.88
CA THR A 5 1.98 -4.88 29.27
C THR A 5 1.30 -5.31 27.98
N HIS A 6 -0.04 -5.17 27.89
CA HIS A 6 -0.81 -5.42 26.68
C HIS A 6 -1.79 -4.29 26.44
N LEU A 7 -1.69 -3.66 25.26
CA LEU A 7 -2.62 -2.64 24.79
C LEU A 7 -2.75 -2.76 23.27
N SER A 8 -3.96 -3.03 22.77
CA SER A 8 -4.21 -3.21 21.33
C SER A 8 -5.55 -2.62 20.90
N TYR A 9 -5.55 -1.99 19.72
CA TYR A 9 -6.73 -1.45 19.05
C TYR A 9 -6.99 -2.18 17.75
N ARG A 10 -8.26 -2.27 17.36
CA ARG A 10 -8.65 -2.66 16.00
C ARG A 10 -8.62 -1.44 15.10
N ARG A 11 -8.24 -1.64 13.83
CA ARG A 11 -8.29 -0.57 12.82
C ARG A 11 -9.72 -0.04 12.68
N SER A 12 -9.86 1.27 12.57
CA SER A 12 -11.16 1.93 12.34
C SER A 12 -11.47 2.11 10.85
N LEU A 13 -10.43 2.17 10.01
CA LEU A 13 -10.56 2.28 8.56
C LEU A 13 -10.10 0.97 7.91
N SER A 14 -11.00 0.38 7.13
CA SER A 14 -10.78 -0.90 6.49
C SER A 14 -11.04 -0.82 4.99
N PRO A 15 -10.03 -0.49 4.17
CA PRO A 15 -10.16 -0.53 2.72
C PRO A 15 -10.23 -1.99 2.23
N GLY A 16 -11.10 -2.22 1.24
CA GLY A 16 -11.14 -3.42 0.43
C GLY A 16 -10.08 -3.40 -0.67
N LYS A 17 -9.96 -4.50 -1.40
CA LYS A 17 -9.06 -4.58 -2.55
C LYS A 17 -9.55 -3.64 -3.65
N ALA A 18 -8.64 -2.85 -4.19
CA ALA A 18 -8.89 -2.07 -5.39
C ALA A 18 -8.88 -2.98 -6.61
N VAL A 19 -9.90 -2.86 -7.45
CA VAL A 19 -10.00 -3.59 -8.71
C VAL A 19 -9.89 -2.58 -9.85
N PHE A 20 -8.94 -2.84 -10.75
CA PHE A 20 -8.74 -2.10 -11.98
C PHE A 20 -9.52 -2.78 -13.11
N PHE A 21 -10.30 -1.99 -13.83
CA PHE A 21 -11.10 -2.46 -14.94
C PHE A 21 -11.30 -1.33 -15.96
N TYR A 22 -11.64 -1.70 -17.18
CA TYR A 22 -12.02 -0.77 -18.23
C TYR A 22 -13.42 -1.11 -18.74
N LYS A 23 -13.99 -0.20 -19.51
CA LYS A 23 -15.30 -0.34 -20.13
C LYS A 23 -15.16 -0.47 -21.64
N THR A 24 -16.07 -1.22 -22.24
CA THR A 24 -16.24 -1.33 -23.69
C THR A 24 -17.70 -1.05 -24.03
N ALA A 25 -18.04 -0.90 -25.31
CA ALA A 25 -19.43 -0.73 -25.74
C ALA A 25 -20.35 -1.91 -25.32
N GLU A 26 -19.76 -3.08 -25.04
CA GLU A 26 -20.47 -4.32 -24.72
C GLU A 26 -20.48 -4.63 -23.22
N SER A 27 -19.52 -4.11 -22.45
CA SER A 27 -19.38 -4.42 -21.02
C SER A 27 -18.85 -3.24 -20.21
N ASP A 28 -19.54 -2.94 -19.12
CA ASP A 28 -19.14 -1.91 -18.15
C ASP A 28 -18.07 -2.38 -17.15
N PHE A 29 -17.67 -3.65 -17.21
CA PHE A 29 -16.73 -4.22 -16.26
C PHE A 29 -15.86 -5.30 -16.91
N VAL A 30 -14.78 -4.86 -17.56
CA VAL A 30 -13.75 -5.77 -18.07
C VAL A 30 -12.50 -5.67 -17.18
N PRO A 31 -12.16 -6.71 -16.41
CA PRO A 31 -11.02 -6.65 -15.49
C PRO A 31 -9.71 -6.52 -16.25
N LEU A 32 -8.83 -5.64 -15.74
CA LEU A 32 -7.50 -5.46 -16.30
C LEU A 32 -6.66 -6.72 -16.03
N ARG A 33 -6.08 -7.29 -17.09
CA ARG A 33 -5.32 -8.54 -17.00
C ARG A 33 -3.84 -8.26 -16.76
N ILE A 34 -3.23 -9.17 -16.01
CA ILE A 34 -1.78 -9.22 -15.82
C ILE A 34 -1.25 -10.32 -16.74
N GLU A 35 -0.19 -9.99 -17.48
CA GLU A 35 0.51 -10.90 -18.36
C GLU A 35 1.92 -11.18 -17.82
N VAL A 36 2.42 -12.39 -18.03
CA VAL A 36 3.78 -12.76 -17.65
C VAL A 36 4.67 -12.63 -18.89
N ALA A 37 5.61 -11.68 -18.86
CA ALA A 37 6.56 -11.44 -19.93
C ALA A 37 7.96 -11.89 -19.53
N LYS A 38 8.71 -12.46 -20.49
CA LYS A 38 10.13 -12.79 -20.32
C LYS A 38 10.95 -11.78 -21.09
N ILE A 39 11.84 -11.09 -20.40
CA ILE A 39 12.71 -10.06 -20.96
C ILE A 39 14.17 -10.46 -20.80
N ASN A 40 15.00 -9.98 -21.72
CA ASN A 40 16.44 -10.18 -21.68
C ASN A 40 17.09 -8.83 -21.40
N GLY A 41 17.41 -8.58 -20.13
CA GLY A 41 18.07 -7.37 -19.68
C GLY A 41 19.58 -7.43 -19.87
N GLN A 42 20.24 -6.28 -19.71
CA GLN A 42 21.69 -6.22 -19.57
C GLN A 42 22.09 -6.38 -18.10
N LYS A 43 23.32 -6.80 -17.85
CA LYS A 43 23.94 -6.74 -16.53
C LYS A 43 24.30 -5.28 -16.19
N CYS A 44 23.39 -4.60 -15.50
CA CYS A 44 23.53 -3.19 -15.09
C CYS A 44 23.67 -3.00 -13.57
N GLY A 45 23.75 -4.08 -12.80
CA GLY A 45 23.87 -4.04 -11.35
C GLY A 45 25.26 -3.59 -10.91
N TYR A 46 25.31 -2.69 -9.92
CA TYR A 46 26.59 -2.23 -9.36
C TYR A 46 27.47 -3.41 -8.88
N THR A 47 26.87 -4.41 -8.25
CA THR A 47 27.55 -5.62 -7.76
C THR A 47 28.05 -6.53 -8.87
N GLU A 48 27.61 -6.34 -10.11
CA GLU A 48 28.08 -7.11 -11.26
C GLU A 48 29.44 -6.58 -11.75
N GLY A 49 29.72 -5.28 -11.57
CA GLY A 49 30.99 -4.66 -11.96
C GLY A 49 31.96 -4.38 -10.81
N PHE A 50 31.47 -4.21 -9.58
CA PHE A 50 32.26 -3.72 -8.45
C PHE A 50 32.14 -4.58 -7.19
N ASP A 51 33.19 -4.59 -6.39
CA ASP A 51 33.21 -5.20 -5.05
C ASP A 51 32.61 -4.28 -3.98
N ALA A 52 32.55 -4.77 -2.74
CA ALA A 52 32.06 -4.01 -1.59
C ALA A 52 32.93 -2.78 -1.25
N ASN A 53 34.17 -2.73 -1.75
CA ASN A 53 35.13 -1.66 -1.52
C ASN A 53 35.20 -0.67 -2.71
N LEU A 54 34.23 -0.71 -3.64
CA LEU A 54 34.17 0.15 -4.83
C LEU A 54 35.31 -0.08 -5.82
N LYS A 55 35.97 -1.25 -5.78
CA LYS A 55 36.98 -1.63 -6.77
C LYS A 55 36.34 -2.44 -7.90
N PRO A 56 36.76 -2.21 -9.16
CA PRO A 56 36.29 -3.02 -10.26
C PRO A 56 36.71 -4.47 -10.05
N LYS A 57 35.76 -5.40 -10.22
CA LYS A 57 36.06 -6.83 -10.17
C LYS A 57 36.87 -7.21 -11.40
N ASN A 58 37.76 -8.21 -11.25
CA ASN A 58 38.50 -8.77 -12.37
C ASN A 58 37.59 -9.68 -13.19
N ILE A 59 36.79 -9.08 -14.07
CA ILE A 59 35.77 -9.74 -14.89
C ILE A 59 36.10 -9.49 -16.37
N GLU A 60 36.00 -10.52 -17.19
CA GLU A 60 36.21 -10.42 -18.62
C GLU A 60 35.07 -9.63 -19.29
N ARG A 61 35.38 -8.82 -20.31
CA ARG A 61 34.38 -7.93 -20.95
C ARG A 61 33.14 -8.67 -21.46
N HIS A 62 33.31 -9.91 -21.91
CA HIS A 62 32.23 -10.73 -22.43
C HIS A 62 31.27 -11.22 -21.34
N GLU A 63 31.72 -11.33 -20.08
CA GLU A 63 30.87 -11.77 -18.96
C GLU A 63 29.78 -10.75 -18.61
N LEU A 64 30.07 -9.46 -18.79
CA LEU A 64 29.09 -8.37 -18.68
C LEU A 64 28.18 -8.25 -19.93
N ALA A 65 28.64 -8.77 -21.07
CA ALA A 65 27.88 -8.74 -22.32
C ALA A 65 26.80 -9.84 -22.40
N TYR A 66 26.83 -10.84 -21.51
CA TYR A 66 25.79 -11.85 -21.45
C TYR A 66 24.45 -11.27 -21.01
N SER A 67 23.39 -11.69 -21.72
CA SER A 67 22.02 -11.39 -21.36
C SER A 67 21.69 -11.84 -19.94
N ASN A 68 20.83 -11.09 -19.28
CA ASN A 68 20.22 -11.41 -18.00
C ASN A 68 18.71 -11.69 -18.20
N PRO A 69 18.31 -12.94 -18.46
CA PRO A 69 16.91 -13.29 -18.64
C PRO A 69 16.12 -13.11 -17.34
N GLN A 70 15.01 -12.38 -17.42
CA GLN A 70 14.12 -12.09 -16.29
C GLN A 70 12.68 -12.41 -16.69
N THR A 71 11.87 -12.79 -15.70
CA THR A 71 10.43 -12.95 -15.85
C THR A 71 9.75 -11.87 -15.04
N ILE A 72 8.90 -11.07 -15.68
CA ILE A 72 8.18 -9.95 -15.08
C ILE A 72 6.68 -10.11 -15.30
N GLU A 73 5.90 -9.51 -14.41
CA GLU A 73 4.47 -9.33 -14.59
C GLU A 73 4.22 -7.94 -15.16
N VAL A 74 3.54 -7.87 -16.29
CA VAL A 74 3.18 -6.63 -16.98
C VAL A 74 1.67 -6.46 -17.02
N CYS A 75 1.23 -5.23 -16.88
CA CYS A 75 -0.17 -4.86 -16.89
C CYS A 75 -0.27 -3.52 -17.62
N TYR A 76 -1.01 -3.48 -18.71
CA TYR A 76 -1.13 -2.30 -19.57
C TYR A 76 -2.58 -2.12 -19.99
N VAL A 77 -2.96 -0.87 -20.23
CA VAL A 77 -4.27 -0.53 -20.76
C VAL A 77 -4.37 -1.06 -22.19
N PRO A 78 -5.42 -1.84 -22.54
CA PRO A 78 -5.56 -2.36 -23.89
C PRO A 78 -5.64 -1.25 -24.94
N PRO A 79 -5.25 -1.54 -26.20
CA PRO A 79 -5.43 -0.58 -27.29
C PRO A 79 -6.90 -0.15 -27.42
N ASN A 80 -7.12 1.12 -27.78
CA ASN A 80 -8.46 1.72 -27.96
C ASN A 80 -9.27 1.87 -26.66
N VAL A 81 -8.62 1.84 -25.50
CA VAL A 81 -9.23 2.19 -24.21
C VAL A 81 -8.58 3.46 -23.69
N ASP A 82 -9.39 4.50 -23.49
CA ASP A 82 -8.90 5.81 -23.05
C ASP A 82 -8.92 5.98 -21.52
N GLU A 83 -9.73 5.18 -20.82
CA GLU A 83 -9.96 5.32 -19.38
C GLU A 83 -9.76 4.00 -18.62
N LEU A 84 -9.08 4.10 -17.48
CA LEU A 84 -8.97 3.02 -16.50
C LEU A 84 -9.78 3.38 -15.25
N HIS A 85 -10.69 2.49 -14.85
CA HIS A 85 -11.45 2.65 -13.63
C HIS A 85 -10.81 1.87 -12.49
N CYS A 86 -10.78 2.49 -11.30
CA CYS A 86 -10.36 1.86 -10.06
C CYS A 86 -11.52 1.91 -9.08
N ARG A 87 -11.97 0.75 -8.59
CA ARG A 87 -13.05 0.64 -7.61
C ARG A 87 -12.62 -0.15 -6.40
N PHE A 88 -12.87 0.40 -5.22
CA PHE A 88 -12.68 -0.26 -3.94
C PHE A 88 -13.80 0.15 -2.97
N SER A 89 -13.94 -0.59 -1.88
CA SER A 89 -14.84 -0.24 -0.78
C SER A 89 -14.03 0.21 0.44
N LEU A 90 -14.61 1.07 1.28
CA LEU A 90 -14.03 1.47 2.56
C LEU A 90 -15.06 1.25 3.66
N ARG A 91 -14.72 0.45 4.67
CA ARG A 91 -15.52 0.34 5.90
C ARG A 91 -14.93 1.23 6.98
N VAL A 92 -15.78 2.02 7.61
CA VAL A 92 -15.43 2.92 8.73
C VAL A 92 -16.15 2.44 9.98
N GLU A 93 -15.40 2.16 11.05
CA GLU A 93 -15.88 1.64 12.33
C GLU A 93 -15.33 2.51 13.48
N ALA A 94 -16.09 2.66 14.56
CA ALA A 94 -15.68 3.46 15.72
C ALA A 94 -14.71 2.71 16.68
N ASN A 95 -13.78 1.92 16.13
CA ASN A 95 -12.87 1.07 16.91
C ASN A 95 -11.82 1.88 17.70
N SER A 96 -11.62 3.15 17.38
CA SER A 96 -10.74 4.06 18.12
C SER A 96 -11.31 4.51 19.47
N MET A 97 -12.60 4.26 19.75
CA MET A 97 -13.26 4.72 20.98
C MET A 97 -12.77 4.01 22.24
N GLN A 98 -12.31 2.76 22.11
CA GLN A 98 -11.72 2.03 23.22
C GLN A 98 -10.76 0.93 22.72
N PRO A 99 -9.73 0.56 23.51
CA PRO A 99 -8.89 -0.58 23.23
C PRO A 99 -9.69 -1.88 23.10
N SER A 100 -9.29 -2.75 22.19
CA SER A 100 -9.82 -4.11 22.07
C SER A 100 -9.21 -5.08 23.10
N VAL A 101 -7.96 -4.83 23.50
CA VAL A 101 -7.25 -5.59 24.54
C VAL A 101 -6.51 -4.60 25.41
N CYS A 102 -6.64 -4.72 26.73
CA CYS A 102 -5.91 -3.92 27.70
C CYS A 102 -5.69 -4.74 28.98
N SER A 103 -4.46 -4.79 29.49
CA SER A 103 -4.12 -5.53 30.72
C SER A 103 -4.41 -4.74 32.00
N ASN A 104 -4.60 -3.42 31.93
CA ASN A 104 -4.87 -2.56 33.09
C ASN A 104 -6.23 -1.84 32.97
N PRO A 105 -7.19 -2.11 33.87
CA PRO A 105 -8.52 -1.47 33.84
C PRO A 105 -8.50 0.06 33.96
N GLU A 106 -7.57 0.63 34.72
CA GLU A 106 -7.49 2.08 34.89
C GLU A 106 -7.03 2.77 33.60
N VAL A 107 -6.05 2.17 32.90
CA VAL A 107 -5.61 2.68 31.59
C VAL A 107 -6.74 2.55 30.57
N LEU A 108 -7.50 1.44 30.57
CA LEU A 108 -8.68 1.29 29.71
C LEU A 108 -9.68 2.44 29.91
N ARG A 109 -10.00 2.77 31.17
CA ARG A 109 -10.94 3.86 31.52
C ARG A 109 -10.41 5.22 31.07
N VAL A 110 -9.13 5.48 31.28
CA VAL A 110 -8.49 6.73 30.84
C VAL A 110 -8.52 6.88 29.32
N MET A 111 -8.17 5.83 28.58
CA MET A 111 -8.16 5.85 27.12
C MET A 111 -9.57 6.03 26.53
N ALA A 112 -10.57 5.34 27.09
CA ALA A 112 -11.97 5.52 26.68
C ALA A 112 -12.46 6.94 26.97
N ARG A 113 -12.14 7.49 28.16
CA ARG A 113 -12.51 8.87 28.52
C ARG A 113 -11.82 9.91 27.63
N LEU A 114 -10.56 9.68 27.27
CA LEU A 114 -9.81 10.52 26.34
C LEU A 114 -10.47 10.54 24.96
N ALA A 115 -10.81 9.37 24.42
CA ALA A 115 -11.47 9.27 23.12
C ALA A 115 -12.85 9.96 23.11
N GLN A 116 -13.63 9.81 24.19
CA GLN A 116 -14.91 10.51 24.37
C GLN A 116 -14.74 12.03 24.47
N ALA A 117 -13.75 12.50 25.23
CA ALA A 117 -13.45 13.93 25.35
C ALA A 117 -13.02 14.52 23.99
N TYR A 118 -12.15 13.81 23.27
CA TYR A 118 -11.72 14.20 21.93
C TYR A 118 -12.88 14.25 20.93
N GLN A 119 -13.79 13.27 20.98
CA GLN A 119 -15.01 13.27 20.17
C GLN A 119 -15.90 14.46 20.47
N ARG A 120 -16.18 14.72 21.76
CA ARG A 120 -17.02 15.82 22.21
C ARG A 120 -16.47 17.18 21.80
N LEU A 121 -15.15 17.34 21.78
CA LEU A 121 -14.47 18.56 21.34
C LEU A 121 -14.37 18.67 19.81
N GLY A 122 -15.00 17.76 19.05
CA GLY A 122 -15.04 17.79 17.59
C GLY A 122 -13.75 17.31 16.92
N GLY A 123 -12.84 16.65 17.64
CA GLY A 123 -11.54 16.24 17.09
C GLY A 123 -11.65 15.29 15.89
N TYR A 124 -12.64 14.40 15.87
CA TYR A 124 -12.89 13.51 14.74
C TYR A 124 -13.32 14.25 13.46
N ASN A 125 -13.82 15.48 13.54
CA ASN A 125 -14.18 16.26 12.35
C ASN A 125 -12.93 16.62 11.55
N GLU A 126 -11.82 16.96 12.22
CA GLU A 126 -10.56 17.25 11.55
C GLU A 126 -9.95 15.99 10.93
N LEU A 127 -10.05 14.84 11.63
CA LEU A 127 -9.62 13.55 11.08
C LEU A 127 -10.43 13.18 9.84
N ALA A 128 -11.77 13.29 9.89
CA ALA A 128 -12.64 13.05 8.75
C ALA A 128 -12.29 13.97 7.58
N ARG A 129 -12.07 15.27 7.84
CA ARG A 129 -11.64 16.23 6.82
C ARG A 129 -10.35 15.77 6.15
N ARG A 130 -9.33 15.37 6.91
CA ARG A 130 -8.05 14.89 6.36
C ARG A 130 -8.17 13.60 5.55
N TYR A 131 -9.01 12.67 5.98
CA TYR A 131 -9.25 11.43 5.23
C TYR A 131 -10.07 11.65 3.96
N CYS A 132 -10.95 12.64 3.94
CA CYS A 132 -11.79 12.96 2.78
C CYS A 132 -11.14 13.92 1.79
N ILE A 133 -10.04 14.61 2.15
CA ILE A 133 -9.38 15.54 1.22
C ILE A 133 -8.70 14.76 0.09
N PHE A 134 -9.31 14.88 -1.08
CA PHE A 134 -8.66 14.66 -2.36
C PHE A 134 -7.89 15.95 -2.71
N ARG A 135 -6.56 15.93 -2.60
CA ARG A 135 -5.73 16.93 -3.29
C ARG A 135 -5.46 16.38 -4.69
N PRO A 136 -6.02 16.97 -5.77
CA PRO A 136 -5.54 16.65 -7.10
C PRO A 136 -4.06 17.05 -7.16
N ILE A 137 -3.23 16.11 -7.60
CA ILE A 137 -1.82 16.32 -7.96
C ILE A 137 -1.80 16.85 -9.38
#